data_AF-A0A965QPC8-F1
#
_entry.id   AF-A0A965QPC8-F1
#
_cell.length_a   1.000
_cell.length_b   1.000
_cell.length_c   1.000
_cell.angle_alpha   90.00
_cell.angle_beta   90.00
_cell.angle_gamma   90.00
#
_symmetry.space_group_name_H-M   'P 1'
#
loop_
_entity.id
_entity.type
_entity.pdbx_description
1 polymer ?
#
loop_
_entity_poly.entity_id
_entity_poly.type
_entity_poly.pdbx_seq_one_letter_code
_entity_poly.pdbx_strand_id
1 'polypeptide(L)'
;MNLPIYLDYASTTPVDPRVAKKISDHLTLDGNFGNPASRSHKFGWKAEEAVEEARSHVANLVNCDPREIVWTSGATEADNLAIKGVANFYKKNGKHIITSKIEHKAVLDPCRQLERDGFEVTYLDPNEGGLITPEAVSKAIREDTVLISIMHINNELGTINDLDGIGKIAREKGIFFHVDAAQSTGKVAIDLNTLPVDLMSFSAHKTYGPKGIGALFVRRKPRVRIEAQIHGGGHERGMRSGTLPTHQIVGMGEAFRIAKIEMDDDQLKVKTLHDKFYESVSKIEEIYVNGDISNKVNNTMNLQNIMLGDLIQKR
;
A
#
# COMPACT_ATOMS: atom_id res chain seq x y z
N MET A 1 -14.71 -15.63 25.59
CA MET A 1 -13.86 -16.52 24.77
C MET A 1 -12.41 -16.25 25.14
N ASN A 2 -11.65 -17.27 25.57
CA ASN A 2 -10.19 -17.16 25.62
C ASN A 2 -9.65 -17.50 24.24
N LEU A 3 -9.46 -16.47 23.41
CA LEU A 3 -8.77 -16.61 22.14
C LEU A 3 -7.25 -16.51 22.37
N PRO A 4 -6.42 -17.14 21.51
CA PRO A 4 -4.98 -16.89 21.52
C PRO A 4 -4.70 -15.39 21.30
N ILE A 5 -3.58 -14.90 21.84
CA ILE A 5 -3.14 -13.52 21.60
C ILE A 5 -2.81 -13.38 20.11
N TYR A 6 -3.47 -12.45 19.44
CA TYR A 6 -3.24 -12.18 18.02
C TYR A 6 -2.13 -11.13 17.85
N LEU A 7 -0.96 -11.56 17.40
CA LEU A 7 0.21 -10.70 17.11
C LEU A 7 0.60 -10.77 15.62
N ASP A 8 -0.41 -10.84 14.74
CA ASP A 8 -0.23 -10.99 13.29
C ASP A 8 -0.97 -9.88 12.49
N TYR A 9 -0.90 -8.65 13.01
CA TYR A 9 -1.56 -7.49 12.41
C TYR A 9 -0.97 -7.11 11.04
N ALA A 10 0.28 -7.48 10.76
CA ALA A 10 0.92 -7.28 9.45
C ALA A 10 0.26 -8.13 8.34
N SER A 11 -0.27 -9.32 8.68
CA SER A 11 -1.02 -10.17 7.75
C SER A 11 -2.43 -9.63 7.51
N THR A 12 -3.17 -9.33 8.58
CA THR A 12 -4.44 -8.60 8.49
C THR A 12 -4.84 -8.05 9.86
N THR A 13 -5.60 -6.96 9.83
CA THR A 13 -6.24 -6.38 11.02
C THR A 13 -7.72 -6.78 11.12
N PRO A 14 -8.31 -6.79 12.33
CA PRO A 14 -9.77 -6.84 12.49
C PRO A 14 -10.40 -5.54 11.98
N VAL A 15 -11.65 -5.63 11.50
CA VAL A 15 -12.40 -4.43 11.10
C VAL A 15 -12.80 -3.64 12.35
N ASP A 16 -12.54 -2.33 12.36
CA ASP A 16 -12.98 -1.45 13.46
C ASP A 16 -14.52 -1.48 13.59
N PRO A 17 -15.10 -1.57 14.79
CA PRO A 17 -16.55 -1.59 14.97
C PRO A 17 -17.30 -0.41 14.30
N ARG A 18 -16.69 0.79 14.28
CA ARG A 18 -17.22 1.99 13.61
C ARG A 18 -17.26 1.81 12.09
N VAL A 19 -16.23 1.17 11.53
CA VAL A 19 -16.17 0.79 10.12
C VAL A 19 -17.23 -0.25 9.80
N ALA A 20 -17.33 -1.32 10.60
CA ALA A 20 -18.34 -2.37 10.41
C ALA A 20 -19.76 -1.81 10.43
N LYS A 21 -20.03 -0.85 11.32
CA LYS A 21 -21.31 -0.15 11.38
C LYS A 21 -21.60 0.62 10.07
N LYS A 22 -20.64 1.41 9.58
CA LYS A 22 -20.77 2.14 8.30
C LYS A 22 -21.02 1.22 7.10
N ILE A 23 -20.33 0.08 7.05
CA ILE A 23 -20.53 -0.95 6.02
C ILE A 23 -21.98 -1.45 6.05
N SER A 24 -22.52 -1.75 7.24
CA SER A 24 -23.86 -2.33 7.39
C SER A 24 -24.98 -1.45 6.81
N ASP A 25 -24.80 -0.12 6.85
CA ASP A 25 -25.78 0.85 6.34
C ASP A 25 -25.87 0.87 4.80
N HIS A 26 -25.03 0.09 4.09
CA HIS A 26 -24.92 0.05 2.62
C HIS A 26 -25.22 -1.34 2.01
N LEU A 27 -25.85 -2.24 2.76
CA LEU A 27 -26.06 -3.63 2.35
C LEU A 27 -27.52 -4.00 2.08
N THR A 28 -28.43 -3.62 2.99
CA THR A 28 -29.82 -4.09 2.98
C THR A 28 -30.77 -3.10 2.30
N LEU A 29 -32.03 -3.53 2.08
CA LEU A 29 -33.06 -2.71 1.42
C LEU A 29 -33.36 -1.40 2.16
N ASP A 30 -33.24 -1.39 3.48
CA ASP A 30 -33.44 -0.19 4.31
C ASP A 30 -32.25 0.79 4.25
N GLY A 31 -31.12 0.34 3.70
CA GLY A 31 -29.87 1.09 3.57
C GLY A 31 -29.59 1.63 2.17
N ASN A 32 -28.35 2.09 1.97
CA ASN A 32 -27.86 2.63 0.71
C ASN A 32 -27.23 1.53 -0.17
N PHE A 33 -28.07 0.65 -0.73
CA PHE A 33 -27.65 -0.52 -1.52
C PHE A 33 -27.48 -0.23 -3.04
N GLY A 34 -27.75 1.00 -3.48
CA GLY A 34 -27.80 1.35 -4.90
C GLY A 34 -26.47 1.17 -5.64
N ASN A 35 -26.55 0.99 -6.96
CA ASN A 35 -25.36 1.01 -7.82
C ASN A 35 -24.98 2.47 -8.14
N PRO A 36 -23.75 2.94 -7.80
CA PRO A 36 -23.33 4.31 -8.07
C PRO A 36 -23.22 4.65 -9.56
N ALA A 37 -23.21 3.65 -10.45
CA ALA A 37 -23.27 3.88 -11.90
C ALA A 37 -24.69 4.24 -12.39
N SER A 38 -25.73 4.07 -11.57
CA SER A 38 -27.12 4.38 -11.95
C SER A 38 -27.40 5.89 -11.85
N ARG A 39 -27.37 6.58 -13.00
CA ARG A 39 -27.48 8.05 -13.04
C ARG A 39 -28.89 8.62 -13.05
N SER A 40 -29.92 7.79 -13.16
CA SER A 40 -31.31 8.23 -13.41
C SER A 40 -32.21 8.23 -12.18
N HIS A 41 -31.74 7.77 -11.01
CA HIS A 41 -32.58 7.64 -9.82
C HIS A 41 -31.82 7.84 -8.51
N LYS A 42 -32.56 8.22 -7.46
CA LYS A 42 -32.04 8.58 -6.13
C LYS A 42 -31.15 7.51 -5.48
N PHE A 43 -31.41 6.21 -5.69
CA PHE A 43 -30.56 5.15 -5.12
C PHE A 43 -29.13 5.19 -5.67
N GLY A 44 -28.94 5.54 -6.95
CA GLY A 44 -27.60 5.62 -7.52
C GLY A 44 -26.88 6.89 -7.09
N TRP A 45 -27.58 8.03 -7.04
CA TRP A 45 -27.01 9.29 -6.56
C TRP A 45 -26.51 9.20 -5.10
N LYS A 46 -27.29 8.56 -4.23
CA LYS A 46 -26.87 8.31 -2.83
C LYS A 46 -25.65 7.39 -2.74
N ALA A 47 -25.56 6.38 -3.59
CA ALA A 47 -24.41 5.48 -3.61
C ALA A 47 -23.16 6.20 -4.15
N GLU A 48 -23.31 7.04 -5.18
CA GLU A 48 -22.24 7.87 -5.74
C GLU A 48 -21.71 8.88 -4.71
N GLU A 49 -22.60 9.57 -4.00
CA GLU A 49 -22.23 10.50 -2.92
C GLU A 49 -21.38 9.80 -1.84
N ALA A 50 -21.80 8.61 -1.38
CA ALA A 50 -21.07 7.83 -0.39
C ALA A 50 -19.68 7.37 -0.90
N VAL A 51 -19.58 7.03 -2.19
CA VAL A 51 -18.30 6.68 -2.83
C VAL A 51 -17.35 7.87 -2.87
N GLU A 52 -17.84 9.07 -3.23
CA GLU A 52 -17.01 10.27 -3.32
C GLU A 52 -16.63 10.84 -1.94
N GLU A 53 -17.49 10.69 -0.92
CA GLU A 53 -17.14 10.97 0.48
C GLU A 53 -15.98 10.06 0.93
N ALA A 54 -16.11 8.75 0.72
CA ALA A 54 -15.06 7.79 1.06
C ALA A 54 -13.75 8.07 0.30
N ARG A 55 -13.85 8.46 -0.98
CA ARG A 55 -12.69 8.84 -1.79
C ARG A 55 -11.97 10.06 -1.21
N SER A 56 -12.74 11.02 -0.71
CA SER A 56 -12.21 12.21 -0.04
C SER A 56 -11.52 11.86 1.28
N HIS A 57 -12.03 10.91 2.06
CA HIS A 57 -11.33 10.43 3.26
C HIS A 57 -10.00 9.77 2.95
N VAL A 58 -9.94 8.92 1.93
CA VAL A 58 -8.68 8.31 1.48
C VAL A 58 -7.70 9.39 1.04
N ALA A 59 -8.14 10.32 0.18
CA ALA A 59 -7.31 11.40 -0.32
C ALA A 59 -6.80 12.34 0.78
N ASN A 60 -7.64 12.63 1.78
CA ASN A 60 -7.29 13.48 2.92
C ASN A 60 -6.24 12.84 3.83
N LEU A 61 -6.25 11.50 4.01
CA LEU A 61 -5.24 10.83 4.84
C LEU A 61 -3.84 11.02 4.26
N VAL A 62 -3.71 10.96 2.94
CA VAL A 62 -2.42 11.02 2.21
C VAL A 62 -2.15 12.37 1.52
N ASN A 63 -2.97 13.38 1.84
CA ASN A 63 -2.92 14.74 1.29
C ASN A 63 -2.80 14.82 -0.24
N CYS A 64 -3.78 14.27 -0.97
CA CYS A 64 -3.84 14.37 -2.43
C CYS A 64 -5.22 14.83 -2.93
N ASP A 65 -5.34 15.04 -4.24
CA ASP A 65 -6.63 15.34 -4.86
C ASP A 65 -7.47 14.05 -4.94
N PRO A 66 -8.76 14.03 -4.54
CA PRO A 66 -9.61 12.84 -4.64
C PRO A 66 -9.65 12.25 -6.05
N ARG A 67 -9.45 13.07 -7.10
CA ARG A 67 -9.44 12.62 -8.49
C ARG A 67 -8.16 11.88 -8.88
N GLU A 68 -7.19 11.78 -8.00
CA GLU A 68 -5.98 10.95 -8.11
C GLU A 68 -6.19 9.54 -7.55
N ILE A 69 -7.26 9.32 -6.78
CA ILE A 69 -7.60 8.00 -6.22
C ILE A 69 -8.38 7.17 -7.24
N VAL A 70 -7.91 5.95 -7.47
CA VAL A 70 -8.52 4.89 -8.29
C VAL A 70 -8.86 3.71 -7.38
N TRP A 71 -10.13 3.29 -7.34
CA TRP A 71 -10.52 2.13 -6.54
C TRP A 71 -10.06 0.81 -7.17
N THR A 72 -9.59 -0.11 -6.32
CA THR A 72 -9.16 -1.47 -6.69
C THR A 72 -9.70 -2.48 -5.68
N SER A 73 -9.55 -3.79 -5.93
CA SER A 73 -9.93 -4.84 -4.96
C SER A 73 -8.93 -5.03 -3.81
N GLY A 74 -7.84 -4.27 -3.79
CA GLY A 74 -6.79 -4.37 -2.76
C GLY A 74 -5.44 -3.88 -3.28
N ALA A 75 -4.44 -3.83 -2.39
CA ALA A 75 -3.07 -3.45 -2.77
C ALA A 75 -2.49 -4.37 -3.86
N THR A 76 -2.80 -5.67 -3.86
CA THR A 76 -2.33 -6.58 -4.91
C THR A 76 -2.78 -6.17 -6.32
N GLU A 77 -4.04 -5.75 -6.47
CA GLU A 77 -4.53 -5.21 -7.74
C GLU A 77 -3.91 -3.84 -8.03
N ALA A 78 -3.74 -2.98 -7.02
CA ALA A 78 -3.13 -1.66 -7.17
C ALA A 78 -1.68 -1.75 -7.66
N ASP A 79 -0.84 -2.62 -7.07
CA ASP A 79 0.54 -2.85 -7.50
C ASP A 79 0.60 -3.38 -8.93
N ASN A 80 -0.26 -4.34 -9.26
CA ASN A 80 -0.35 -4.87 -10.62
C ASN A 80 -0.74 -3.79 -11.62
N LEU A 81 -1.75 -2.98 -11.29
CA LEU A 81 -2.22 -1.89 -12.13
C LEU A 81 -1.16 -0.80 -12.30
N ALA A 82 -0.45 -0.44 -11.22
CA ALA A 82 0.62 0.55 -11.27
C ALA A 82 1.78 0.06 -12.14
N ILE A 83 2.33 -1.10 -11.83
CA ILE A 83 3.54 -1.63 -12.47
C ILE A 83 3.27 -1.98 -13.92
N LYS A 84 2.28 -2.84 -14.20
CA LYS A 84 1.95 -3.25 -15.58
C LYS A 84 1.37 -2.09 -16.37
N GLY A 85 0.59 -1.21 -15.72
CA GLY A 85 -0.03 -0.07 -16.38
C GLY A 85 0.99 0.97 -16.82
N VAL A 86 1.98 1.32 -15.98
CA VAL A 86 3.09 2.22 -16.38
C VAL A 86 3.97 1.54 -17.43
N ALA A 87 4.41 0.31 -17.16
CA ALA A 87 5.32 -0.41 -18.04
C ALA A 87 4.76 -0.50 -19.47
N ASN A 88 3.49 -0.92 -19.62
CA ASN A 88 2.89 -1.05 -20.94
C ASN A 88 2.58 0.28 -21.62
N PHE A 89 2.16 1.30 -20.87
CA PHE A 89 1.88 2.63 -21.42
C PHE A 89 3.14 3.31 -21.97
N TYR A 90 4.27 3.16 -21.26
CA TYR A 90 5.53 3.84 -21.57
C TYR A 90 6.62 2.94 -22.20
N LYS A 91 6.28 1.72 -22.62
CA LYS A 91 7.22 0.75 -23.22
C LYS A 91 8.01 1.25 -24.44
N LYS A 92 7.55 2.32 -25.09
CA LYS A 92 8.26 2.96 -26.21
C LYS A 92 9.41 3.85 -25.74
N ASN A 93 9.37 4.32 -24.50
CA ASN A 93 10.40 5.15 -23.88
C ASN A 93 11.53 4.30 -23.30
N GLY A 94 11.23 3.06 -22.92
CA GLY A 94 12.19 2.13 -22.36
C GLY A 94 11.48 0.91 -21.78
N LYS A 95 12.27 -0.10 -21.42
CA LYS A 95 11.77 -1.38 -20.91
C LYS A 95 12.48 -1.84 -19.65
N HIS A 96 13.22 -0.94 -19.00
CA HIS A 96 13.90 -1.25 -17.75
C HIS A 96 13.07 -0.79 -16.54
N ILE A 97 12.95 -1.68 -15.56
CA ILE A 97 12.27 -1.45 -14.28
C ILE A 97 13.26 -1.74 -13.15
N ILE A 98 13.25 -0.92 -12.12
CA ILE A 98 14.04 -1.14 -10.91
C ILE A 98 13.08 -1.44 -9.76
N THR A 99 13.36 -2.51 -9.02
CA THR A 99 12.60 -2.92 -7.84
C THR A 99 13.54 -3.51 -6.79
N SER A 100 13.02 -3.98 -5.67
CA SER A 100 13.80 -4.60 -4.59
C SER A 100 13.51 -6.09 -4.45
N LYS A 101 14.50 -6.89 -4.05
CA LYS A 101 14.32 -8.33 -3.76
C LYS A 101 13.37 -8.61 -2.60
N ILE A 102 13.22 -7.64 -1.69
CA ILE A 102 12.38 -7.75 -0.50
C ILE A 102 11.02 -7.04 -0.64
N GLU A 103 10.60 -6.74 -1.87
CA GLU A 103 9.21 -6.30 -2.11
C GLU A 103 8.20 -7.43 -1.84
N HIS A 104 6.94 -7.04 -1.67
CA HIS A 104 5.84 -7.97 -1.58
C HIS A 104 5.66 -8.72 -2.91
N LYS A 105 5.11 -9.94 -2.87
CA LYS A 105 4.86 -10.76 -4.08
C LYS A 105 3.98 -10.06 -5.11
N ALA A 106 3.10 -9.16 -4.65
CA ALA A 106 2.29 -8.32 -5.54
C ALA A 106 3.09 -7.36 -6.42
N VAL A 107 4.36 -7.09 -6.10
CA VAL A 107 5.31 -6.32 -6.93
C VAL A 107 6.25 -7.27 -7.67
N LEU A 108 6.82 -8.26 -6.98
CA LEU A 108 7.79 -9.19 -7.57
C LEU A 108 7.19 -10.03 -8.71
N ASP A 109 5.99 -10.56 -8.53
CA ASP A 109 5.39 -11.45 -9.53
C ASP A 109 4.90 -10.72 -10.80
N PRO A 110 4.31 -9.51 -10.77
CA PRO A 110 4.11 -8.75 -12.01
C PRO A 110 5.42 -8.31 -12.67
N CYS A 111 6.48 -8.00 -11.92
CA CYS A 111 7.80 -7.78 -12.51
C CYS A 111 8.29 -9.03 -13.27
N ARG A 112 8.20 -10.22 -12.66
CA ARG A 112 8.53 -11.50 -13.31
C ARG A 112 7.67 -11.79 -14.53
N GLN A 113 6.40 -11.42 -14.49
CA GLN A 113 5.54 -11.53 -15.67
C GLN A 113 6.02 -10.58 -16.78
N LEU A 114 6.35 -9.33 -16.45
CA LEU A 114 6.86 -8.36 -17.42
C LEU A 114 8.21 -8.78 -18.02
N GLU A 115 9.07 -9.49 -17.26
CA GLU A 115 10.29 -10.09 -17.81
C GLU A 115 9.97 -11.07 -18.95
N ARG A 116 8.92 -11.89 -18.80
CA ARG A 116 8.44 -12.78 -19.87
C ARG A 116 7.86 -12.02 -21.07
N ASP A 117 7.33 -10.82 -20.81
CA ASP A 117 6.80 -9.91 -21.84
C ASP A 117 7.92 -9.04 -22.48
N GLY A 118 9.18 -9.31 -22.13
CA GLY A 118 10.37 -8.70 -22.73
C GLY A 118 10.79 -7.37 -22.10
N PHE A 119 10.40 -7.10 -20.86
CA PHE A 119 11.01 -6.08 -20.02
C PHE A 119 12.26 -6.62 -19.33
N GLU A 120 13.12 -5.73 -18.87
CA GLU A 120 14.25 -6.07 -18.01
C GLU A 120 14.00 -5.51 -16.61
N VAL A 121 14.24 -6.31 -15.57
CA VAL A 121 14.02 -5.89 -14.18
C VAL A 121 15.31 -6.01 -13.38
N THR A 122 15.76 -4.90 -12.82
CA THR A 122 16.82 -4.90 -11.79
C THR A 122 16.20 -5.09 -10.42
N TYR A 123 16.56 -6.19 -9.74
CA TYR A 123 16.17 -6.45 -8.36
C TYR A 123 17.30 -6.08 -7.40
N LEU A 124 17.18 -4.93 -6.75
CA LEU A 124 18.17 -4.42 -5.80
C LEU A 124 18.25 -5.29 -4.54
N ASP A 125 19.48 -5.52 -4.08
CA ASP A 125 19.76 -6.09 -2.77
C ASP A 125 19.57 -5.01 -1.68
N PRO A 126 18.84 -5.30 -0.59
CA PRO A 126 18.82 -4.41 0.57
C PRO A 126 20.17 -4.41 1.28
N ASN A 127 20.44 -3.35 2.04
CA ASN A 127 21.56 -3.35 2.99
C ASN A 127 21.26 -4.29 4.19
N GLU A 128 22.21 -4.41 5.12
CA GLU A 128 22.05 -5.24 6.33
C GLU A 128 20.84 -4.84 7.19
N GLY A 129 20.43 -3.57 7.13
CA GLY A 129 19.24 -3.06 7.81
C GLY A 129 17.93 -3.33 7.08
N GLY A 130 17.94 -4.02 5.94
CA GLY A 130 16.72 -4.28 5.17
C GLY A 130 16.17 -3.05 4.43
N LEU A 131 17.06 -2.13 4.03
CA LEU A 131 16.71 -0.86 3.37
C LEU A 131 17.30 -0.79 1.96
N ILE A 132 16.59 -0.11 1.07
CA ILE A 132 17.07 0.26 -0.25
C ILE A 132 17.46 1.73 -0.23
N THR A 133 18.73 2.02 -0.47
CA THR A 133 19.24 3.39 -0.38
C THR A 133 19.04 4.15 -1.69
N PRO A 134 18.88 5.49 -1.64
CA PRO A 134 18.86 6.33 -2.84
C PRO A 134 20.08 6.09 -3.75
N GLU A 135 21.27 5.83 -3.20
CA GLU A 135 22.49 5.55 -3.96
C GLU A 135 22.40 4.22 -4.72
N ALA A 136 21.81 3.18 -4.11
CA ALA A 136 21.61 1.90 -4.77
C ALA A 136 20.67 2.04 -5.98
N VAL A 137 19.59 2.81 -5.82
CA VAL A 137 18.68 3.14 -6.93
C VAL A 137 19.42 3.93 -8.01
N SER A 138 20.13 4.99 -7.64
CA SER A 138 20.87 5.86 -8.57
C SER A 138 21.84 5.08 -9.46
N LYS A 139 22.60 4.13 -8.87
CA LYS A 139 23.57 3.29 -9.59
C LYS A 139 22.91 2.32 -10.58
N ALA A 140 21.67 1.92 -10.36
CA ALA A 140 20.94 1.00 -11.22
C ALA A 140 20.21 1.71 -12.37
N ILE A 141 20.09 3.04 -12.33
CA ILE A 141 19.40 3.80 -13.38
C ILE A 141 20.17 3.73 -14.71
N ARG A 142 19.41 3.48 -15.76
CA ARG A 142 19.83 3.49 -17.17
C ARG A 142 18.96 4.44 -17.99
N GLU A 143 19.40 4.76 -19.20
CA GLU A 143 18.67 5.62 -20.14
C GLU A 143 17.27 5.08 -20.50
N ASP A 144 17.08 3.75 -20.49
CA ASP A 144 15.82 3.07 -20.81
C ASP A 144 14.96 2.73 -19.58
N THR A 145 15.29 3.28 -18.40
CA THR A 145 14.55 3.06 -17.17
C THR A 145 13.24 3.84 -17.18
N VAL A 146 12.12 3.15 -17.01
CA VAL A 146 10.79 3.77 -17.04
C VAL A 146 10.09 3.78 -15.70
N LEU A 147 10.43 2.84 -14.81
CA LEU A 147 9.75 2.69 -13.52
C LEU A 147 10.73 2.28 -12.42
N ILE A 148 10.62 2.92 -11.27
CA ILE A 148 11.16 2.46 -9.99
C ILE A 148 9.97 2.08 -9.11
N SER A 149 10.01 0.90 -8.49
CA SER A 149 9.00 0.43 -7.52
C SER A 149 9.69 0.02 -6.23
N ILE A 150 9.53 0.81 -5.17
CA ILE A 150 10.09 0.52 -3.85
C ILE A 150 9.01 0.76 -2.79
N MET A 151 8.70 -0.25 -1.98
CA MET A 151 7.72 -0.16 -0.91
C MET A 151 8.16 0.81 0.19
N HIS A 152 7.20 1.45 0.84
CA HIS A 152 7.49 2.40 1.91
C HIS A 152 7.87 1.69 3.21
N ILE A 153 7.06 0.73 3.65
CA ILE A 153 7.31 -0.09 4.84
C ILE A 153 7.33 -1.56 4.44
N ASN A 154 8.42 -2.24 4.78
CA ASN A 154 8.51 -3.68 4.56
C ASN A 154 7.54 -4.45 5.46
N ASN A 155 6.74 -5.34 4.89
CA ASN A 155 5.71 -6.09 5.62
C ASN A 155 6.26 -7.14 6.59
N GLU A 156 7.53 -7.53 6.47
CA GLU A 156 8.18 -8.51 7.36
C GLU A 156 9.08 -7.81 8.38
N LEU A 157 9.93 -6.88 7.93
CA LEU A 157 10.94 -6.22 8.77
C LEU A 157 10.40 -4.96 9.47
N GLY A 158 9.40 -4.30 8.89
CA GLY A 158 8.89 -3.01 9.35
C GLY A 158 9.78 -1.81 9.00
N THR A 159 10.89 -2.02 8.30
CA THR A 159 11.88 -1.00 7.92
C THR A 159 11.27 0.01 6.94
N ILE A 160 11.70 1.28 7.06
CA ILE A 160 11.12 2.41 6.30
C ILE A 160 12.14 2.91 5.26
N ASN A 161 11.80 2.79 3.97
CA ASN A 161 12.64 3.32 2.89
C ASN A 161 12.49 4.85 2.74
N ASP A 162 13.57 5.53 2.35
CA ASP A 162 13.58 6.97 2.08
C ASP A 162 12.91 7.31 0.74
N LEU A 163 11.61 7.55 0.77
CA LEU A 163 10.83 7.91 -0.42
C LEU A 163 11.22 9.27 -1.00
N ASP A 164 11.66 10.23 -0.18
CA ASP A 164 12.00 11.57 -0.65
C ASP A 164 13.33 11.53 -1.43
N GLY A 165 14.35 10.88 -0.88
CA GLY A 165 15.62 10.66 -1.56
C GLY A 165 15.47 9.87 -2.87
N ILE A 166 14.73 8.75 -2.85
CA ILE A 166 14.48 7.93 -4.05
C ILE A 166 13.66 8.71 -5.09
N GLY A 167 12.58 9.35 -4.67
CA GLY A 167 11.68 10.04 -5.59
C GLY A 167 12.29 11.31 -6.18
N LYS A 168 13.19 12.02 -5.48
CA LYS A 168 13.98 13.12 -6.06
C LYS A 168 14.84 12.64 -7.22
N ILE A 169 15.56 11.53 -7.03
CA ILE A 169 16.37 10.91 -8.09
C ILE A 169 15.49 10.50 -9.28
N ALA A 170 14.36 9.85 -9.01
CA ALA A 170 13.42 9.44 -10.06
C ALA A 170 12.91 10.65 -10.86
N ARG A 171 12.50 11.73 -10.16
CA ARG A 171 12.00 12.96 -10.76
C ARG A 171 13.05 13.65 -11.62
N GLU A 172 14.28 13.79 -11.13
CA GLU A 172 15.40 14.40 -11.86
C GLU A 172 15.72 13.65 -13.16
N LYS A 173 15.51 12.33 -13.17
CA LYS A 173 15.74 11.47 -14.34
C LYS A 173 14.50 11.26 -15.21
N GLY A 174 13.35 11.83 -14.84
CA GLY A 174 12.09 11.64 -15.57
C GLY A 174 11.54 10.21 -15.51
N ILE A 175 11.88 9.46 -14.45
CA ILE A 175 11.46 8.07 -14.22
C ILE A 175 10.23 8.08 -13.30
N PHE A 176 9.24 7.23 -13.57
CA PHE A 176 8.08 7.11 -12.68
C PHE A 176 8.45 6.40 -11.39
N PHE A 177 7.94 6.91 -10.27
CA PHE A 177 8.13 6.28 -8.96
C PHE A 177 6.82 5.71 -8.39
N HIS A 178 6.76 4.38 -8.27
CA HIS A 178 5.70 3.64 -7.60
C HIS A 178 6.13 3.24 -6.19
N VAL A 179 5.18 3.32 -5.25
CA VAL A 179 5.37 2.91 -3.85
C VAL A 179 4.23 2.00 -3.40
N ASP A 180 4.55 0.78 -2.98
CA ASP A 180 3.61 -0.01 -2.16
C ASP A 180 3.57 0.57 -0.75
N ALA A 181 2.42 1.15 -0.38
CA ALA A 181 2.17 1.75 0.93
C ALA A 181 1.10 0.99 1.72
N ALA A 182 0.84 -0.28 1.40
CA ALA A 182 -0.16 -1.10 2.09
C ALA A 182 0.09 -1.19 3.60
N GLN A 183 1.36 -1.18 4.04
CA GLN A 183 1.69 -1.18 5.47
C GLN A 183 1.74 0.22 6.09
N SER A 184 1.71 1.30 5.31
CA SER A 184 2.02 2.65 5.80
C SER A 184 0.81 3.42 6.30
N THR A 185 -0.36 3.21 5.71
CA THR A 185 -1.57 3.98 6.02
C THR A 185 -1.98 3.81 7.48
N GLY A 186 -2.11 4.93 8.19
CA GLY A 186 -2.41 4.98 9.63
C GLY A 186 -1.24 4.64 10.55
N LYS A 187 -0.01 4.55 10.02
CA LYS A 187 1.19 4.27 10.82
C LYS A 187 2.27 5.35 10.68
N VAL A 188 2.40 5.92 9.48
CA VAL A 188 3.31 7.01 9.18
C VAL A 188 2.58 8.09 8.40
N ALA A 189 2.98 9.35 8.59
CA ALA A 189 2.45 10.45 7.82
C ALA A 189 2.84 10.31 6.33
N ILE A 190 1.90 10.56 5.45
CA ILE A 190 2.10 10.57 3.99
C ILE A 190 1.52 11.88 3.47
N ASP A 191 2.33 12.65 2.76
CA ASP A 191 1.91 13.88 2.09
C ASP A 191 2.27 13.81 0.60
N LEU A 192 1.33 13.40 -0.24
CA LEU A 192 1.54 13.27 -1.69
C LEU A 192 1.57 14.61 -2.44
N ASN A 193 1.22 15.71 -1.77
CA ASN A 193 1.42 17.04 -2.33
C ASN A 193 2.91 17.42 -2.37
N THR A 194 3.70 16.93 -1.41
CA THR A 194 5.14 17.22 -1.30
C THR A 194 6.02 16.03 -1.68
N LEU A 195 5.61 14.80 -1.37
CA LEU A 195 6.38 13.60 -1.68
C LEU A 195 6.50 13.40 -3.20
N PRO A 196 7.72 13.16 -3.73
CA PRO A 196 7.97 13.00 -5.16
C PRO A 196 7.53 11.63 -5.75
N VAL A 197 6.42 11.06 -5.27
CA VAL A 197 5.87 9.76 -5.70
C VAL A 197 4.84 9.92 -6.82
N ASP A 198 4.86 9.08 -7.86
CA ASP A 198 3.93 9.18 -8.99
C ASP A 198 2.72 8.24 -8.86
N LEU A 199 2.93 7.08 -8.25
CA LEU A 199 1.90 6.08 -7.98
C LEU A 199 2.06 5.50 -6.57
N MET A 200 0.95 5.25 -5.86
CA MET A 200 1.02 4.67 -4.52
C MET A 200 -0.14 3.71 -4.24
N SER A 201 0.17 2.48 -3.83
CA SER A 201 -0.81 1.43 -3.54
C SER A 201 -1.27 1.44 -2.08
N PHE A 202 -2.56 1.24 -1.87
CA PHE A 202 -3.19 1.23 -0.54
C PHE A 202 -4.07 -0.01 -0.34
N SER A 203 -4.17 -0.43 0.92
CA SER A 203 -5.02 -1.54 1.34
C SER A 203 -5.84 -1.17 2.57
N ALA A 204 -7.13 -1.51 2.59
CA ALA A 204 -7.99 -1.20 3.74
C ALA A 204 -7.72 -2.12 4.94
N HIS A 205 -7.54 -3.42 4.73
CA HIS A 205 -7.43 -4.40 5.83
C HIS A 205 -6.10 -4.38 6.60
N LYS A 206 -5.17 -3.49 6.22
CA LYS A 206 -3.95 -3.17 6.97
C LYS A 206 -4.09 -1.90 7.84
N THR A 207 -5.27 -1.28 7.78
CA THR A 207 -5.67 -0.06 8.51
C THR A 207 -7.10 -0.24 9.07
N TYR A 208 -7.42 -1.42 9.60
CA TYR A 208 -8.70 -1.74 10.26
C TYR A 208 -9.96 -1.61 9.38
N GLY A 209 -9.79 -1.57 8.05
CA GLY A 209 -10.86 -1.64 7.07
C GLY A 209 -11.19 -3.08 6.62
N PRO A 210 -12.20 -3.26 5.75
CA PRO A 210 -12.56 -4.58 5.25
C PRO A 210 -11.52 -5.14 4.26
N LYS A 211 -11.47 -6.47 4.13
CA LYS A 211 -10.69 -7.14 3.06
C LYS A 211 -11.40 -6.97 1.72
N GLY A 212 -10.65 -7.09 0.62
CA GLY A 212 -11.22 -7.05 -0.73
C GLY A 212 -11.51 -5.63 -1.26
N ILE A 213 -10.83 -4.62 -0.71
CA ILE A 213 -10.83 -3.26 -1.21
C ILE A 213 -9.48 -2.58 -0.98
N GLY A 214 -9.08 -1.79 -1.96
CA GLY A 214 -7.88 -0.99 -1.94
C GLY A 214 -8.03 0.21 -2.86
N ALA A 215 -6.94 0.96 -2.99
CA ALA A 215 -6.88 2.09 -3.90
C ALA A 215 -5.47 2.25 -4.46
N LEU A 216 -5.40 2.87 -5.62
CA LEU A 216 -4.17 3.33 -6.26
C LEU A 216 -4.23 4.85 -6.40
N PHE A 217 -3.26 5.55 -5.84
CA PHE A 217 -2.99 6.93 -6.20
C PHE A 217 -2.30 6.98 -7.57
N VAL A 218 -2.78 7.85 -8.45
CA VAL A 218 -2.17 8.14 -9.75
C VAL A 218 -2.05 9.65 -9.91
N ARG A 219 -0.82 10.17 -9.86
CA ARG A 219 -0.54 11.60 -9.87
C ARG A 219 -1.11 12.30 -11.11
N ARG A 220 -1.81 13.42 -10.89
CA ARG A 220 -2.39 14.25 -11.95
C ARG A 220 -1.48 15.38 -12.39
N LYS A 221 -0.60 15.88 -11.53
CA LYS A 221 0.37 16.94 -11.84
C LYS A 221 1.74 16.69 -11.17
N PRO A 222 2.82 16.55 -11.94
CA PRO A 222 2.85 16.28 -13.39
C PRO A 222 2.02 15.03 -13.73
N ARG A 223 1.45 14.99 -14.94
CA ARG A 223 0.44 13.99 -15.30
C ARG A 223 1.06 12.62 -15.54
N VAL A 224 0.61 11.64 -14.78
CA VAL A 224 0.89 10.21 -15.00
C VAL A 224 -0.28 9.57 -15.76
N ARG A 225 0.03 8.60 -16.61
CA ARG A 225 -0.95 7.76 -17.31
C ARG A 225 -0.57 6.30 -17.14
N ILE A 226 -1.57 5.44 -17.14
CA ILE A 226 -1.39 3.99 -17.04
C ILE A 226 -2.36 3.31 -17.99
N GLU A 227 -1.96 2.15 -18.51
CA GLU A 227 -2.85 1.27 -19.26
C GLU A 227 -3.70 0.44 -18.30
N ALA A 228 -5.03 0.45 -18.49
CA ALA A 228 -5.95 -0.32 -17.67
C ALA A 228 -5.73 -1.83 -17.85
N GLN A 229 -5.78 -2.57 -16.74
CA GLN A 229 -5.66 -4.03 -16.76
C GLN A 229 -7.03 -4.73 -16.77
N ILE A 230 -8.09 -4.03 -16.35
CA ILE A 230 -9.47 -4.55 -16.26
C ILE A 230 -10.38 -3.69 -17.15
N HIS A 231 -11.07 -4.36 -18.06
CA HIS A 231 -11.89 -3.75 -19.12
C HIS A 231 -13.40 -3.96 -18.87
N GLY A 232 -14.23 -3.04 -19.34
CA GLY A 232 -15.69 -3.09 -19.22
C GLY A 232 -16.33 -1.78 -18.74
N GLY A 233 -16.64 -0.88 -19.66
CA GLY A 233 -17.39 0.36 -19.36
C GLY A 233 -16.54 1.59 -18.99
N GLY A 234 -15.22 1.45 -18.83
CA GLY A 234 -14.32 2.61 -18.70
C GLY A 234 -14.49 3.39 -17.39
N HIS A 235 -14.89 2.70 -16.32
CA HIS A 235 -15.02 3.27 -14.96
C HIS A 235 -13.67 3.77 -14.42
N GLU A 236 -13.72 4.51 -13.30
CA GLU A 236 -12.53 5.10 -12.65
C GLU A 236 -11.64 5.86 -13.66
N ARG A 237 -12.28 6.69 -14.48
CA ARG A 237 -11.63 7.51 -15.53
C ARG A 237 -10.85 6.68 -16.56
N GLY A 238 -11.35 5.48 -16.85
CA GLY A 238 -10.77 4.55 -17.81
C GLY A 238 -9.60 3.72 -17.25
N MET A 239 -9.24 3.84 -15.97
CA MET A 239 -8.09 3.12 -15.39
C MET A 239 -8.48 1.76 -14.79
N ARG A 240 -9.71 1.62 -14.28
CA ARG A 240 -10.17 0.40 -13.62
C ARG A 240 -11.68 0.22 -13.81
N SER A 241 -12.05 -0.71 -14.69
CA SER A 241 -13.45 -1.02 -14.97
C SER A 241 -14.09 -1.93 -13.90
N GLY A 242 -15.41 -1.82 -13.73
CA GLY A 242 -16.22 -2.68 -12.87
C GLY A 242 -17.12 -1.88 -11.93
N THR A 243 -18.20 -2.48 -11.47
CA THR A 243 -19.09 -1.87 -10.48
C THR A 243 -18.30 -1.53 -9.21
N LEU A 244 -18.51 -0.33 -8.69
CA LEU A 244 -17.89 0.11 -7.43
C LEU A 244 -18.63 -0.55 -6.25
N PRO A 245 -17.96 -1.34 -5.40
CA PRO A 245 -18.59 -1.99 -4.25
C PRO A 245 -18.79 -0.97 -3.12
N THR A 246 -19.89 -0.20 -3.17
CA THR A 246 -20.17 0.93 -2.27
C THR A 246 -19.88 0.62 -0.80
N HIS A 247 -20.39 -0.49 -0.27
CA HIS A 247 -20.18 -0.90 1.12
C HIS A 247 -18.70 -1.13 1.48
N GLN A 248 -17.88 -1.65 0.57
CA GLN A 248 -16.45 -1.83 0.80
C GLN A 248 -15.70 -0.50 0.75
N ILE A 249 -16.08 0.36 -0.21
CA ILE A 249 -15.49 1.69 -0.39
C ILE A 249 -15.73 2.55 0.85
N VAL A 250 -16.97 2.62 1.35
CA VAL A 250 -17.27 3.36 2.59
C VAL A 250 -16.55 2.78 3.79
N GLY A 251 -16.35 1.46 3.82
CA GLY A 251 -15.56 0.80 4.85
C GLY A 251 -14.10 1.26 4.84
N MET A 252 -13.46 1.32 3.66
CA MET A 252 -12.11 1.85 3.51
C MET A 252 -12.05 3.35 3.84
N GLY A 253 -13.02 4.14 3.37
CA GLY A 253 -13.10 5.57 3.66
C GLY A 253 -13.18 5.87 5.15
N GLU A 254 -14.06 5.18 5.88
CA GLU A 254 -14.19 5.34 7.34
C GLU A 254 -12.92 4.91 8.07
N ALA A 255 -12.31 3.80 7.66
CA ALA A 255 -11.05 3.32 8.23
C ALA A 255 -9.93 4.37 8.08
N PHE A 256 -9.84 5.00 6.90
CA PHE A 256 -8.84 6.04 6.62
C PHE A 256 -9.16 7.35 7.35
N ARG A 257 -10.44 7.69 7.52
CA ARG A 257 -10.87 8.84 8.32
C ARG A 257 -10.47 8.68 9.79
N ILE A 258 -10.72 7.51 10.38
CA ILE A 258 -10.32 7.16 11.75
C ILE A 258 -8.80 7.22 11.88
N ALA A 259 -8.08 6.58 10.96
CA ALA A 259 -6.63 6.58 10.95
C ALA A 259 -6.05 8.01 10.94
N LYS A 260 -6.62 8.94 10.16
CA LYS A 260 -6.16 10.34 10.15
C LYS A 260 -6.30 11.03 11.51
N ILE A 261 -7.31 10.67 12.29
CA ILE A 261 -7.61 11.28 13.59
C ILE A 261 -6.77 10.65 14.71
N GLU A 262 -6.63 9.33 14.69
CA GLU A 262 -6.10 8.55 15.83
C GLU A 262 -4.64 8.12 15.66
N MET A 263 -4.03 8.32 14.47
CA MET A 263 -2.69 7.80 14.16
C MET A 263 -1.62 8.20 15.19
N ASP A 264 -1.59 9.45 15.64
CA ASP A 264 -0.55 9.91 16.58
C ASP A 264 -0.68 9.22 17.96
N ASP A 265 -1.91 9.12 18.47
CA ASP A 265 -2.21 8.45 19.74
C ASP A 265 -1.95 6.94 19.65
N ASP A 266 -2.33 6.32 18.53
CA ASP A 266 -2.07 4.91 18.26
C ASP A 266 -0.56 4.63 18.16
N GLN A 267 0.20 5.50 17.50
CA GLN A 267 1.66 5.36 17.41
C GLN A 267 2.33 5.44 18.79
N LEU A 268 1.89 6.35 19.66
CA LEU A 268 2.40 6.45 21.03
C LEU A 268 2.10 5.19 21.85
N LYS A 269 0.87 4.68 21.74
CA LYS A 269 0.44 3.46 22.41
C LYS A 269 1.21 2.24 21.92
N VAL A 270 1.31 2.06 20.60
CA VAL A 270 2.05 0.95 19.99
C VAL A 270 3.52 1.03 20.36
N LYS A 271 4.12 2.22 20.37
CA LYS A 271 5.51 2.41 20.82
C LYS A 271 5.72 1.91 22.25
N THR A 272 4.82 2.25 23.17
CA THR A 272 4.93 1.80 24.57
C THR A 272 4.87 0.27 24.69
N LEU A 273 3.98 -0.38 23.92
CA LEU A 273 3.87 -1.83 23.88
C LEU A 273 5.10 -2.48 23.23
N HIS A 274 5.57 -1.89 22.13
CA HIS A 274 6.77 -2.31 21.43
C HIS A 274 7.99 -2.28 22.34
N ASP A 275 8.24 -1.16 23.02
CA ASP A 275 9.41 -0.99 23.90
C ASP A 275 9.38 -1.99 25.05
N LYS A 276 8.19 -2.20 25.65
CA LYS A 276 8.01 -3.20 26.71
C LYS A 276 8.28 -4.63 26.20
N PHE A 277 7.77 -4.97 25.02
CA PHE A 277 8.02 -6.27 24.40
C PHE A 277 9.50 -6.44 24.08
N TYR A 278 10.12 -5.43 23.44
CA TYR A 278 11.51 -5.44 23.03
C TYR A 278 12.46 -5.59 24.23
N GLU A 279 12.25 -4.82 25.30
CA GLU A 279 13.04 -4.91 26.53
C GLU A 279 12.96 -6.31 27.17
N SER A 280 11.79 -6.96 27.07
CA SER A 280 11.58 -8.29 27.63
C SER A 280 12.28 -9.37 26.79
N VAL A 281 12.13 -9.33 25.47
CA VAL A 281 12.72 -10.35 24.58
C VAL A 281 14.22 -10.18 24.40
N SER A 282 14.75 -8.95 24.50
CA SER A 282 16.21 -8.69 24.39
C SER A 282 17.02 -9.31 25.52
N LYS A 283 16.38 -9.83 26.57
CA LYS A 283 17.02 -10.56 27.67
C LYS A 283 17.22 -12.05 27.34
N ILE A 284 16.67 -12.54 26.22
CA ILE A 284 16.82 -13.92 25.76
C ILE A 284 18.16 -14.02 25.02
N GLU A 285 18.97 -15.02 25.35
CA GLU A 285 20.23 -15.29 24.65
C GLU A 285 20.00 -15.62 23.17
N GLU A 286 20.95 -15.19 22.32
CA GLU A 286 20.94 -15.47 20.87
C GLU A 286 19.68 -14.97 20.13
N ILE A 287 19.10 -13.85 20.60
CA ILE A 287 18.00 -13.17 19.91
C ILE A 287 18.52 -12.03 19.02
N TYR A 288 18.04 -12.00 17.79
CA TYR A 288 18.41 -11.03 16.77
C TYR A 288 17.16 -10.35 16.24
N VAL A 289 17.22 -9.03 16.12
CA VAL A 289 16.21 -8.26 15.39
C VAL A 289 16.59 -8.23 13.93
N ASN A 290 15.68 -8.66 13.06
CA ASN A 290 15.86 -8.52 11.63
C ASN A 290 15.45 -7.11 11.18
N GLY A 291 16.36 -6.43 10.47
CA GLY A 291 16.22 -5.06 9.98
C GLY A 291 16.77 -3.99 10.94
N ASP A 292 16.66 -2.73 10.53
CA ASP A 292 17.14 -1.58 11.31
C ASP A 292 16.17 -1.20 12.44
N ILE A 293 16.55 -1.48 13.69
CA ILE A 293 15.76 -1.14 14.89
C ILE A 293 15.54 0.38 15.05
N SER A 294 16.44 1.20 14.52
CA SER A 294 16.37 2.67 14.61
C SER A 294 15.50 3.27 13.50
N ASN A 295 15.33 2.56 12.39
CA ASN A 295 14.59 3.03 11.21
C ASN A 295 13.48 2.03 10.79
N LYS A 296 12.53 1.78 11.69
CA LYS A 296 11.36 0.92 11.45
C LYS A 296 10.11 1.38 12.20
N VAL A 297 8.95 0.88 11.79
CA VAL A 297 7.70 1.08 12.53
C VAL A 297 7.64 0.19 13.78
N ASN A 298 7.04 0.72 14.84
CA ASN A 298 6.85 -0.01 16.11
C ASN A 298 5.83 -1.16 15.98
N ASN A 299 5.01 -1.17 14.93
CA ASN A 299 3.96 -2.17 14.72
C ASN A 299 4.49 -3.54 14.27
N THR A 300 5.75 -3.64 13.82
CA THR A 300 6.30 -4.85 13.22
C THR A 300 7.64 -5.19 13.86
N MET A 301 7.74 -6.37 14.47
CA MET A 301 8.99 -6.88 15.02
C MET A 301 9.25 -8.28 14.48
N ASN A 302 10.35 -8.43 13.75
CA ASN A 302 10.81 -9.70 13.25
C ASN A 302 12.03 -10.12 14.06
N LEU A 303 11.88 -11.22 14.79
CA LEU A 303 12.89 -11.73 15.69
C LEU A 303 13.33 -13.10 15.18
N GLN A 304 14.63 -13.31 15.17
CA GLN A 304 15.23 -14.62 14.96
C GLN A 304 15.92 -15.04 16.26
N ASN A 305 15.77 -16.31 16.63
CA ASN A 305 16.58 -16.90 17.68
C ASN A 305 17.28 -18.14 17.10
N ILE A 306 18.61 -18.10 17.08
CA ILE A 306 19.43 -19.13 16.42
C ILE A 306 19.27 -20.49 17.12
N MET A 307 19.02 -20.51 18.43
CA MET A 307 18.84 -21.73 19.22
C MET A 307 17.45 -22.37 19.06
N LEU A 308 16.44 -21.60 18.64
CA LEU A 308 15.07 -22.11 18.39
C LEU A 308 14.86 -22.63 16.96
N GLY A 309 15.71 -22.24 16.00
CA GLY A 309 15.66 -22.70 14.61
C GLY A 309 15.76 -24.23 14.48
N ASP A 310 16.60 -24.85 15.31
CA ASP A 310 16.81 -26.31 15.36
C ASP A 310 15.64 -27.08 16.00
N LEU A 311 14.75 -26.40 16.72
CA LEU A 311 13.58 -27.00 17.38
C LEU A 311 12.33 -26.99 16.48
N ILE A 312 12.21 -26.00 15.57
CA ILE A 312 11.03 -25.85 14.71
C ILE A 312 11.15 -26.67 13.41
N GLN A 313 12.36 -26.95 12.91
CA GLN A 313 12.55 -27.83 11.74
C GLN A 313 12.35 -29.33 12.02
N LYS A 314 12.04 -29.73 13.26
CA LYS A 314 11.78 -31.13 13.67
C LYS A 314 10.29 -31.46 13.84
N ARG A 315 9.36 -30.71 13.23
CA ARG A 315 7.94 -31.08 13.16
C ARG A 315 7.40 -31.03 11.74
#